data_AF-A0A2D4F2D8-F1
#
_entry.id   AF-A0A2D4F2D8-F1
#
_cell.length_a   1.000
_cell.length_b   1.000
_cell.length_c   1.000
_cell.angle_alpha   90.00
_cell.angle_beta   90.00
_cell.angle_gamma   90.00
#
_symmetry.space_group_name_H-M   'P 1'
#
loop_
_entity.id
_entity.type
_entity.pdbx_description
1 polymer ?
#
loop_
_entity_poly.entity_id
_entity_poly.type
_entity_poly.pdbx_seq_one_letter_code
_entity_poly.pdbx_strand_id
1 'polypeptide(L)'
;ISLEEVQGEGLLVSWAFKDRPDLKLSIPPPRLQPHCENDGRADLSIIKHLIEDSIISTQPAMMVNLKAGITNANTETSSSRLPPASLSSSTPILMPKLLLQHLRALHLGPQESQGKGLLCCEVELDSP
;
A
#
# COMPACT_ATOMS: atom_id res chain seq x y z
N ILE A 1 7.46 -5.44 3.59
CA ILE A 1 6.10 -4.86 3.52
C ILE A 1 5.14 -6.00 3.79
N SER A 2 4.19 -5.82 4.70
CA SER A 2 3.09 -6.75 4.95
C SER A 2 1.77 -6.07 4.58
N LEU A 3 0.79 -6.88 4.17
CA LEU A 3 -0.56 -6.46 3.78
C LEU A 3 -1.54 -7.37 4.52
N GLU A 4 -2.47 -6.78 5.26
CA GLU A 4 -3.45 -7.50 6.08
C GLU A 4 -4.84 -6.86 5.91
N GLU A 5 -5.85 -7.63 5.53
CA GLU A 5 -7.22 -7.13 5.41
C GLU A 5 -7.89 -7.10 6.78
N VAL A 6 -8.26 -5.91 7.24
CA VAL A 6 -8.94 -5.68 8.52
C VAL A 6 -10.42 -5.45 8.27
N GLN A 7 -11.24 -6.44 8.62
CA GLN A 7 -12.67 -6.48 8.30
C GLN A 7 -13.40 -5.22 8.81
N GLY A 8 -13.98 -4.45 7.88
CA GLY A 8 -14.73 -3.23 8.18
C GLY A 8 -13.90 -1.94 8.23
N GLU A 9 -12.56 -2.02 8.24
CA GLU A 9 -11.68 -0.85 8.27
C GLU A 9 -10.96 -0.61 6.93
N GLY A 10 -10.38 -1.66 6.34
CA GLY A 10 -9.64 -1.58 5.08
C GLY A 10 -8.44 -2.54 5.03
N LEU A 11 -7.41 -2.13 4.28
CA LEU A 11 -6.13 -2.84 4.20
C LEU A 11 -5.10 -2.17 5.10
N LEU A 12 -4.61 -2.88 6.11
CA LEU A 12 -3.44 -2.48 6.89
C LEU A 12 -2.18 -2.77 6.07
N VAL A 13 -1.40 -1.71 5.82
CA VAL A 13 -0.11 -1.78 5.12
C VAL A 13 0.98 -1.45 6.12
N SER A 14 1.90 -2.37 6.38
CA SER A 14 3.02 -2.16 7.31
C SER A 14 4.36 -2.45 6.66
N TRP A 15 5.42 -1.77 7.12
CA TRP A 15 6.76 -1.96 6.60
C TRP A 15 7.83 -1.73 7.66
N ALA A 16 9.00 -2.31 7.42
CA ALA A 16 10.20 -2.22 8.24
C ALA A 16 11.42 -2.44 7.34
N PHE A 17 12.60 -2.02 7.78
CA PHE A 17 13.84 -2.48 7.17
C PHE A 17 14.07 -3.94 7.52
N LYS A 18 14.44 -4.77 6.52
CA LYS A 18 14.76 -6.18 6.74
C LYS A 18 16.12 -6.35 7.43
N ASP A 19 17.08 -5.54 7.01
CA ASP A 19 18.46 -5.51 7.47
C ASP A 19 18.85 -4.05 7.75
N ARG A 20 19.85 -3.77 8.60
CA ARG A 20 20.24 -2.40 8.96
C ARG A 20 20.76 -1.64 7.72
N PRO A 21 20.12 -0.53 7.28
CA PRO A 21 20.59 0.26 6.14
C PRO A 21 21.82 1.11 6.51
N ASP A 22 22.68 1.40 5.52
CA ASP A 22 23.73 2.43 5.61
C ASP A 22 23.10 3.82 5.48
N LEU A 23 22.57 4.32 6.60
CA LEU A 23 21.92 5.62 6.70
C LEU A 23 22.96 6.70 7.03
N LYS A 24 23.03 7.76 6.21
CA LYS A 24 23.98 8.88 6.39
C LYS A 24 23.23 10.18 6.63
N LEU A 25 23.00 10.51 7.90
CA LEU A 25 22.36 11.77 8.28
C LEU A 25 23.38 12.91 8.49
N SER A 26 23.02 14.10 8.02
CA SER A 26 23.65 15.37 8.36
C SER A 26 22.66 16.25 9.11
N ILE A 27 23.03 16.67 10.32
CA ILE A 27 22.22 17.56 11.16
C ILE A 27 22.82 18.97 11.06
N PRO A 28 22.15 19.94 10.43
CA PRO A 28 22.62 21.32 10.46
C PRO A 28 22.52 21.87 11.88
N PRO A 29 23.48 22.68 12.35
CA PRO A 29 23.41 23.28 13.66
C PRO A 29 22.13 24.16 13.78
N PRO A 30 21.42 24.11 14.92
CA PRO A 30 20.17 24.85 15.09
C PRO A 30 20.41 26.35 14.97
N ARG A 31 19.57 27.03 14.18
CA ARG A 31 19.64 28.49 13.91
C ARG A 31 19.06 29.32 15.07
N LEU A 32 19.39 28.98 16.30
CA LEU A 32 18.92 29.69 17.49
C LEU A 32 19.89 30.84 17.83
N GLN A 33 19.33 32.00 18.16
CA GLN A 33 20.10 33.19 18.52
C GLN A 33 20.92 32.97 19.81
N PRO A 34 22.03 33.70 20.00
CA PRO A 34 22.92 33.51 21.16
C PRO A 34 22.30 34.10 22.44
N HIS A 35 21.38 33.38 23.07
CA HIS A 35 20.92 33.71 24.42
C HIS A 35 20.46 32.49 25.24
N CYS A 36 21.41 31.67 25.67
CA CYS A 36 21.56 31.23 27.07
C CYS A 36 22.87 30.41 27.16
N GLU A 37 23.87 30.89 27.90
CA GLU A 37 25.21 30.27 27.92
C GLU A 37 25.32 29.07 28.89
N ASN A 38 24.20 28.59 29.46
CA ASN A 38 24.26 27.59 30.54
C ASN A 38 23.01 26.68 30.65
N ASP A 39 22.48 26.19 29.53
CA ASP A 39 21.53 25.07 29.53
C ASP A 39 22.03 23.93 28.63
N GLY A 40 21.72 22.69 29.01
CA GLY A 40 22.40 21.46 28.58
C GLY A 40 22.40 21.26 27.07
N ARG A 41 23.46 21.71 26.40
CA ARG A 41 23.61 21.64 24.94
C ARG A 41 23.74 20.18 24.50
N ALA A 42 22.62 19.57 24.14
CA ALA A 42 22.56 18.18 23.67
C ALA A 42 23.53 17.98 22.50
N ASP A 43 24.39 16.96 22.61
CA ASP A 43 25.38 16.64 21.60
C ASP A 43 24.67 16.23 20.29
N LEU A 44 25.04 16.90 19.19
CA LEU A 44 24.51 16.62 17.86
C LEU A 44 24.83 15.18 17.42
N SER A 45 25.90 14.58 17.94
CA SER A 45 26.26 13.17 17.71
C SER A 45 25.26 12.22 18.37
N ILE A 46 24.86 12.49 19.62
CA ILE A 46 23.82 11.74 20.33
C ILE A 46 22.47 11.92 19.61
N ILE A 47 22.10 13.15 19.25
CA ILE A 47 20.85 13.41 18.49
C ILE A 47 20.85 12.66 17.17
N LYS A 48 21.99 12.65 16.45
CA LYS A 48 22.15 11.88 15.21
C LYS A 48 21.91 10.40 15.42
N HIS A 49 22.57 9.78 16.40
CA HIS A 49 22.38 8.36 16.69
C HIS A 49 20.94 8.02 17.10
N LEU A 50 20.30 8.86 17.92
CA LEU A 50 18.88 8.67 18.29
C LEU A 50 17.94 8.74 17.07
N ILE A 51 18.19 9.64 16.11
CA ILE A 51 17.40 9.72 14.88
C ILE A 51 17.68 8.51 13.97
N GLU A 52 18.95 8.11 13.81
CA GLU A 52 19.33 6.94 13.01
C GLU A 52 18.71 5.65 13.58
N ASP A 53 18.86 5.39 14.87
CA ASP A 53 18.29 4.18 15.51
C ASP A 53 16.75 4.21 15.50
N SER A 54 16.11 5.38 15.66
CA SER A 54 14.64 5.50 15.56
C SER A 54 14.12 5.22 14.14
N ILE A 55 14.79 5.73 13.10
CA ILE A 55 14.43 5.43 11.70
C ILE A 55 14.63 3.94 11.40
N ILE A 56 15.68 3.32 11.93
CA ILE A 56 16.02 1.91 11.66
C ILE A 56 15.10 0.94 12.41
N SER A 57 14.71 1.26 13.65
CA SER A 57 13.92 0.37 14.52
C SER A 57 12.41 0.52 14.38
N THR A 58 11.92 1.58 13.72
CA THR A 58 10.48 1.76 13.51
C THR A 58 9.92 0.78 12.50
N GLN A 59 8.67 0.37 12.74
CA GLN A 59 7.87 -0.42 11.81
C GLN A 59 6.58 0.36 11.51
N PRO A 60 6.60 1.35 10.59
CA PRO A 60 5.42 2.15 10.31
C PRO A 60 4.29 1.30 9.72
N ALA A 61 3.06 1.70 10.00
CA ALA A 61 1.86 1.11 9.44
C ALA A 61 0.83 2.19 9.09
N MET A 62 0.01 1.93 8.07
CA MET A 62 -1.09 2.80 7.64
C MET A 62 -2.32 1.97 7.29
N MET A 63 -3.50 2.47 7.63
CA MET A 63 -4.77 1.90 7.19
C MET A 63 -5.19 2.54 5.85
N VAL A 64 -5.47 1.72 4.84
CA VAL A 64 -5.94 2.17 3.53
C VAL A 64 -7.36 1.66 3.31
N ASN A 65 -8.35 2.55 3.29
CA ASN A 65 -9.72 2.15 3.00
C ASN A 65 -9.87 1.85 1.50
N LEU A 66 -9.91 0.57 1.15
CA LEU A 66 -10.12 0.10 -0.22
C LEU A 66 -11.61 0.16 -0.58
N LYS A 67 -12.12 1.36 -0.87
CA LYS A 67 -13.43 1.49 -1.51
C LYS A 67 -13.35 0.88 -2.91
N ALA A 68 -13.91 -0.31 -3.08
CA ALA A 68 -14.05 -0.96 -4.38
C ALA A 68 -14.74 0.01 -5.34
N GLY A 69 -13.98 0.50 -6.32
CA GLY A 69 -14.44 1.44 -7.32
C GLY A 69 -15.38 0.75 -8.29
N ILE A 70 -16.64 0.55 -7.90
CA ILE A 70 -17.71 0.23 -8.83
C ILE A 70 -17.94 1.45 -9.73
N THR A 71 -17.13 1.58 -10.77
CA THR A 71 -17.47 2.36 -11.96
C THR A 71 -18.67 1.69 -12.60
N ASN A 72 -19.85 2.04 -12.09
CA ASN A 72 -21.14 1.70 -12.66
C ASN A 72 -21.27 2.40 -14.01
N ALA A 73 -20.59 1.86 -15.02
CA ALA A 73 -20.80 2.15 -16.44
C ALA A 73 -22.11 1.50 -16.91
N ASN A 74 -23.18 1.75 -16.15
CA ASN A 74 -24.57 1.41 -16.46
C ASN A 74 -25.43 2.61 -16.04
N THR A 75 -25.57 3.51 -17.00
CA THR A 75 -26.83 4.18 -17.35
C THR A 75 -27.67 4.73 -16.20
N GLU A 76 -27.72 6.06 -16.12
CA GLU A 76 -28.85 6.75 -15.49
C GLU A 76 -30.16 6.36 -16.19
N THR A 77 -30.92 5.45 -15.59
CA THR A 77 -32.36 5.34 -15.81
C THR A 77 -33.08 5.58 -14.50
N SER A 78 -33.71 6.75 -14.41
CA SER A 78 -34.59 7.17 -13.32
C SER A 78 -35.59 6.08 -12.92
N SER A 79 -35.76 5.86 -11.62
CA SER A 79 -37.02 6.19 -10.92
C SER A 79 -37.01 5.62 -9.50
N SER A 80 -37.40 6.45 -8.53
CA SER A 80 -37.71 5.99 -7.19
C SER A 80 -39.12 5.37 -7.14
N ARG A 81 -39.22 4.11 -6.71
CA ARG A 81 -40.36 3.52 -5.96
C ARG A 81 -40.05 2.05 -5.58
N LEU A 82 -40.31 1.71 -4.31
CA LEU A 82 -40.29 0.33 -3.77
C LEU A 82 -41.72 -0.30 -3.86
N PRO A 83 -42.04 -1.43 -3.18
CA PRO A 83 -42.22 -2.77 -3.76
C PRO A 83 -43.71 -3.25 -3.59
N PRO A 84 -44.12 -4.54 -3.45
CA PRO A 84 -43.43 -5.85 -3.63
C PRO A 84 -44.23 -6.92 -4.43
N ALA A 85 -43.58 -8.04 -4.79
CA ALA A 85 -44.22 -9.36 -4.94
C ALA A 85 -43.19 -10.51 -4.97
N SER A 86 -43.51 -11.64 -4.32
CA SER A 86 -42.70 -12.86 -4.30
C SER A 86 -42.95 -13.73 -5.53
N LEU A 87 -41.90 -14.31 -6.13
CA LEU A 87 -42.01 -15.55 -6.89
C LEU A 87 -40.75 -16.41 -6.74
N SER A 88 -40.95 -17.71 -6.57
CA SER A 88 -39.90 -18.71 -6.45
C SER A 88 -39.09 -18.81 -7.74
N SER A 89 -37.80 -18.53 -7.66
CA SER A 89 -36.81 -19.02 -8.61
C SER A 89 -35.68 -19.68 -7.82
N SER A 90 -35.19 -20.81 -8.31
CA SER A 90 -33.97 -21.42 -7.80
C SER A 90 -32.84 -20.42 -7.98
N THR A 91 -32.40 -19.78 -6.90
CA THR A 91 -31.24 -18.90 -6.94
C THR A 91 -30.04 -19.76 -7.37
N PRO A 92 -29.43 -19.50 -8.55
CA PRO A 92 -28.12 -20.07 -8.79
C PRO A 92 -27.22 -19.53 -7.69
N ILE A 93 -26.53 -20.43 -6.99
CA ILE A 93 -25.54 -20.03 -5.97
C ILE A 93 -24.59 -19.07 -6.69
N LEU A 94 -24.57 -17.80 -6.24
CA LEU A 94 -23.72 -16.76 -6.81
C LEU A 94 -22.28 -17.10 -6.43
N MET A 95 -21.66 -17.97 -7.23
CA MET A 95 -20.27 -18.34 -7.09
C MET A 95 -19.42 -17.06 -7.15
N PRO A 96 -18.54 -16.82 -6.16
CA PRO A 96 -17.66 -15.66 -6.17
C PRO A 96 -16.86 -15.62 -7.47
N LYS A 97 -17.14 -14.62 -8.31
CA LYS A 97 -16.53 -14.50 -9.64
C LYS A 97 -15.47 -13.42 -9.61
N LEU A 98 -14.21 -13.82 -9.49
CA LEU A 98 -13.07 -12.92 -9.68
C LEU A 98 -12.90 -12.62 -11.18
N LEU A 99 -12.68 -11.35 -11.51
CA LEU A 99 -12.53 -10.88 -12.89
C LEU A 99 -11.26 -10.04 -13.01
N LEU A 100 -10.19 -10.64 -13.53
CA LEU A 100 -8.95 -9.93 -13.82
C LEU A 100 -9.10 -9.13 -15.12
N GLN A 101 -8.85 -7.83 -15.07
CA GLN A 101 -8.82 -6.93 -16.23
C GLN A 101 -7.54 -6.09 -16.23
N HIS A 102 -7.21 -5.50 -17.39
CA HIS A 102 -6.12 -4.54 -17.55
C HIS A 102 -4.70 -5.05 -17.26
N LEU A 103 -4.46 -6.37 -17.28
CA LEU A 103 -3.12 -6.94 -17.23
C LEU A 103 -2.29 -6.44 -18.44
N ARG A 104 -1.23 -5.67 -18.20
CA ARG A 104 -0.36 -5.07 -19.23
C ARG A 104 1.10 -5.12 -18.79
N ALA A 105 1.97 -5.59 -19.67
CA ALA A 105 3.42 -5.44 -19.53
C ALA A 105 3.87 -4.15 -20.22
N LEU A 106 4.69 -3.34 -19.53
CA LEU A 106 5.22 -2.07 -20.02
C LEU A 106 6.75 -2.05 -19.86
N HIS A 107 7.44 -1.24 -20.66
CA HIS A 107 8.91 -1.09 -20.64
C HIS A 107 9.70 -2.39 -20.82
N LEU A 108 9.17 -3.33 -21.61
CA LEU A 108 9.94 -4.48 -22.09
C LEU A 108 11.07 -3.93 -22.99
N GLY A 109 12.32 -4.08 -22.54
CA GLY A 109 13.50 -3.47 -23.16
C GLY A 109 13.74 -3.94 -24.60
N PRO A 110 14.59 -3.22 -25.36
CA PRO A 110 14.88 -3.54 -26.76
C PRO A 110 15.43 -4.97 -26.90
N GLN A 111 15.00 -5.66 -27.96
CA GLN A 111 15.22 -7.09 -28.23
C GLN A 111 16.68 -7.44 -28.62
N GLU A 112 17.66 -6.61 -28.24
CA GLU A 112 19.03 -6.63 -28.72
C GLU A 112 20.06 -6.88 -27.61
N SER A 113 19.78 -7.85 -26.74
CA SER A 113 20.84 -8.63 -26.06
C SER A 113 20.32 -9.95 -25.48
N GLN A 114 20.49 -11.00 -26.29
CA GLN A 114 20.74 -12.38 -25.83
C GLN A 114 19.70 -13.04 -24.87
N GLY A 115 18.57 -13.48 -25.42
CA GLY A 115 17.76 -14.52 -24.77
C GLY A 115 16.50 -14.90 -25.54
N LYS A 116 16.26 -16.20 -25.78
CA LYS A 116 14.93 -16.72 -26.21
C LYS A 116 13.97 -16.80 -25.01
N GLY A 117 13.86 -15.72 -24.22
CA GLY A 117 12.95 -15.65 -23.09
C GLY A 117 11.53 -15.37 -23.56
N LEU A 118 10.58 -16.22 -23.14
CA LEU A 118 9.16 -15.92 -23.24
C LEU A 118 8.72 -15.19 -21.97
N LEU A 119 8.02 -14.06 -22.11
CA LEU A 119 7.36 -13.42 -20.98
C LEU A 119 6.02 -14.12 -20.74
N CYS A 120 5.93 -14.86 -19.64
CA CYS A 120 4.69 -15.49 -19.19
C CYS A 120 4.06 -14.66 -18.07
N CYS A 121 2.74 -14.56 -18.08
CA CYS A 121 1.96 -14.05 -16.95
C CYS A 121 1.13 -15.21 -16.40
N GLU A 122 1.46 -15.64 -15.19
CA GLU A 122 0.72 -16.70 -14.48
C GLU A 122 -0.15 -16.05 -13.39
N VAL A 123 -1.35 -16.59 -13.19
CA VAL A 123 -2.33 -16.11 -12.21
C VAL A 123 -2.91 -17.34 -11.53
N GLU A 124 -2.44 -17.60 -10.33
CA GLU A 124 -2.94 -18.66 -9.47
C GLU A 124 -4.05 -18.12 -8.55
N LEU A 125 -4.99 -18.98 -8.19
CA LEU A 125 -6.04 -18.70 -7.21
C LEU A 125 -6.01 -19.83 -6.19
N ASP A 126 -5.70 -19.49 -4.94
CA ASP A 126 -5.79 -20.43 -3.84
C ASP A 126 -7.21 -20.98 -3.69
N SER A 127 -7.31 -22.24 -3.24
CA SER A 127 -8.60 -22.83 -2.89
C SER A 127 -9.14 -22.21 -1.59
N PRO A 128 -10.47 -21.99 -1.47
CA PRO A 128 -11.09 -21.44 -0.27
C PRO A 128 -11.08 -22.42 0.92
#